data_AF-A0A350NZR4-F1
#
_entry.id   AF-A0A350NZR4-F1
#
_cell.length_a   1.000
_cell.length_b   1.000
_cell.length_c   1.000
_cell.angle_alpha   90.00
_cell.angle_beta   90.00
_cell.angle_gamma   90.00
#
_symmetry.space_group_name_H-M   'P 1'
#
loop_
_entity.id
_entity.type
_entity.pdbx_description
1 polymer ?
#
loop_
_entity_poly.entity_id
_entity_poly.type
_entity_poly.pdbx_seq_one_letter_code
_entity_poly.pdbx_strand_id
1 'polypeptide(L)'
;MSDRRERLLRAICGDDLNENSARYADATAKIILGDMGKYFVKFWNEEGPGVMVLQPNSDRTMFWLTLEELHSASEKSEGELAETFKTILESAQKIDPMSSAGYILNDHKGMRYFQPDYNQVAE
;
A
#
# COMPACT_ATOMS: atom_id res chain seq x y z
N MET A 1 20.30 -6.77 6.44
CA MET A 1 18.82 -6.73 6.47
C MET A 1 18.22 -6.78 7.89
N SER A 2 18.88 -7.27 8.94
CA SER A 2 18.28 -7.36 10.29
C SER A 2 18.04 -6.00 10.97
N ASP A 3 18.90 -5.01 10.71
CA ASP A 3 18.92 -3.76 11.47
C ASP A 3 17.72 -2.82 11.24
N ARG A 4 17.12 -2.83 10.04
CA ARG A 4 15.91 -2.03 9.75
C ARG A 4 14.66 -2.67 10.35
N ARG A 5 14.53 -4.00 10.24
CA ARG A 5 13.40 -4.77 10.78
C ARG A 5 13.34 -4.64 12.30
N GLU A 6 14.48 -4.81 12.97
CA GLU A 6 14.58 -4.70 14.42
C GLU A 6 14.23 -3.28 14.91
N ARG A 7 14.74 -2.23 14.23
CA ARG A 7 14.38 -0.84 14.54
C ARG A 7 12.88 -0.56 14.42
N LEU A 8 12.23 -1.10 13.38
CA LEU A 8 10.78 -0.94 13.20
C LEU A 8 9.99 -1.69 14.28
N LEU A 9 10.41 -2.90 14.64
CA LEU A 9 9.78 -3.65 15.72
C LEU A 9 9.94 -2.94 17.07
N ARG A 10 11.10 -2.37 17.39
CA ARG A 10 11.28 -1.54 18.61
C ARG A 10 10.37 -0.32 18.61
N ALA A 11 10.21 0.34 17.46
CA ALA A 11 9.34 1.51 17.36
C ALA A 11 7.86 1.17 17.59
N ILE A 12 7.42 -0.04 17.23
CA ILE A 12 6.03 -0.48 17.39
C ILE A 12 5.79 -1.13 18.75
N CYS A 13 6.71 -1.98 19.21
CA CYS A 13 6.55 -2.79 20.42
C CYS A 13 7.14 -2.15 21.68
N GLY A 14 7.90 -1.05 21.55
CA GLY A 14 8.70 -0.49 22.63
C GLY A 14 10.02 -1.25 22.84
N ASP A 15 10.75 -0.90 23.91
CA ASP A 15 12.04 -1.52 24.25
C ASP A 15 11.90 -2.98 24.73
N ASP A 16 10.69 -3.42 25.10
CA ASP A 16 10.36 -4.80 25.46
C ASP A 16 10.14 -5.68 24.21
N LEU A 17 11.20 -5.85 23.44
CA LEU A 17 11.28 -6.87 22.38
C LEU A 17 11.55 -8.26 22.97
N ASN A 18 10.54 -8.83 23.63
CA ASN A 18 10.51 -10.28 23.81
C ASN A 18 9.93 -10.95 22.55
N GLU A 19 10.15 -12.25 22.38
CA GLU A 19 9.68 -13.00 21.21
C GLU A 19 8.16 -12.88 21.00
N ASN A 20 7.37 -12.67 22.06
CA ASN A 20 5.92 -12.53 21.96
C ASN A 20 5.52 -11.18 21.35
N SER A 21 6.16 -10.08 21.73
CA SER A 21 5.88 -8.74 21.19
C SER A 21 6.06 -8.70 19.66
N ALA A 22 7.14 -9.30 19.16
CA ALA A 22 7.40 -9.39 17.72
C ALA A 22 6.34 -10.24 16.99
N ARG A 23 5.92 -11.36 17.59
CA ARG A 23 4.85 -12.22 17.06
C ARG A 23 3.49 -11.53 17.03
N TYR A 24 3.17 -10.72 18.05
CA TYR A 24 1.92 -9.95 18.06
C TYR A 24 1.89 -8.84 17.03
N ALA A 25 3.02 -8.15 16.82
CA ALA A 25 3.14 -7.15 15.76
C ALA A 25 2.94 -7.79 14.36
N ASP A 26 3.54 -8.96 14.13
CA ASP A 26 3.37 -9.73 12.89
C ASP A 26 1.91 -10.15 12.68
N ALA A 27 1.29 -10.76 13.69
CA ALA A 27 -0.11 -11.19 13.63
C ALA A 27 -1.06 -10.00 13.37
N THR A 28 -0.79 -8.86 14.01
CA THR A 28 -1.58 -7.63 13.82
C THR A 28 -1.45 -7.10 12.39
N ALA A 29 -0.23 -7.06 11.84
CA ALA A 29 0.00 -6.65 10.46
C ALA A 29 -0.72 -7.57 9.47
N LYS A 30 -0.67 -8.89 9.68
CA LYS A 30 -1.38 -9.89 8.86
C LYS A 30 -2.90 -9.70 8.89
N ILE A 31 -3.49 -9.45 10.06
CA ILE A 31 -4.93 -9.17 10.20
C ILE A 31 -5.29 -7.90 9.42
N ILE A 32 -4.56 -6.81 9.61
CA ILE A 32 -4.81 -5.54 8.92
C ILE A 32 -4.72 -5.72 7.41
N LEU A 33 -3.66 -6.37 6.91
CA LEU A 33 -3.47 -6.60 5.48
C LEU A 33 -4.55 -7.52 4.89
N GLY A 34 -4.95 -8.57 5.63
CA GLY A 34 -6.03 -9.45 5.22
C GLY A 34 -7.38 -8.73 5.10
N ASP A 35 -7.69 -7.85 6.06
CA ASP A 35 -8.93 -7.07 6.02
C ASP A 35 -8.88 -6.00 4.92
N MET A 36 -7.76 -5.30 4.76
CA MET A 36 -7.57 -4.34 3.66
C MET A 36 -7.63 -5.01 2.30
N GLY A 37 -7.09 -6.23 2.16
CA GLY A 37 -7.16 -6.98 0.92
C GLY A 37 -8.58 -7.34 0.50
N LYS A 38 -9.47 -7.67 1.45
CA LYS A 38 -10.89 -7.88 1.15
C LYS A 38 -11.55 -6.63 0.56
N TYR A 39 -11.27 -5.46 1.14
CA TYR A 39 -11.78 -4.20 0.60
C TYR A 39 -11.17 -3.88 -0.75
N PHE A 40 -9.87 -4.12 -0.94
CA PHE A 40 -9.20 -3.93 -2.22
C PHE A 40 -9.86 -4.75 -3.33
N VAL A 41 -10.08 -6.05 -3.10
CA VAL A 41 -10.77 -6.93 -4.07
C VAL A 41 -12.18 -6.43 -4.36
N LYS A 42 -12.89 -5.93 -3.35
CA LYS A 42 -14.23 -5.36 -3.53
C LYS A 42 -14.20 -4.16 -4.49
N PHE A 43 -13.35 -3.16 -4.22
CA PHE A 43 -13.23 -1.98 -5.10
C PHE A 43 -12.73 -2.36 -6.50
N TRP A 44 -11.79 -3.30 -6.59
CA TRP A 44 -11.32 -3.80 -7.89
C TRP A 44 -12.46 -4.40 -8.73
N ASN A 45 -13.37 -5.13 -8.10
CA ASN A 45 -14.51 -5.74 -8.79
C ASN A 45 -15.63 -4.72 -9.11
N GLU A 46 -15.82 -3.70 -8.27
CA GLU A 46 -16.89 -2.70 -8.42
C GLU A 46 -16.51 -1.56 -9.38
N GLU A 47 -15.29 -1.01 -9.22
CA GLU A 47 -14.79 0.16 -9.96
C GLU A 47 -13.87 -0.24 -11.13
N GLY A 48 -13.36 -1.47 -11.12
CA GLY A 48 -12.38 -1.96 -12.08
C GLY A 48 -10.92 -1.86 -11.58
N PRO A 49 -9.95 -2.33 -12.40
CA PRO A 49 -8.54 -2.32 -12.06
C PRO A 49 -8.04 -0.95 -11.62
N GLY A 50 -7.26 -0.93 -10.53
CA GLY A 50 -6.82 0.33 -9.92
C GLY A 50 -6.02 0.15 -8.64
N VAL A 51 -5.87 1.25 -7.92
CA VAL A 51 -5.14 1.32 -6.65
C VAL A 51 -5.94 2.09 -5.61
N MET A 52 -5.71 1.75 -4.34
CA MET A 52 -6.29 2.47 -3.22
C MET A 52 -5.36 3.62 -2.81
N VAL A 53 -5.89 4.85 -2.78
CA VAL A 53 -5.17 6.04 -2.34
C VAL A 53 -5.54 6.38 -0.89
N LEU A 54 -4.52 6.62 -0.08
CA LEU A 54 -4.59 7.05 1.31
C LEU A 54 -3.99 8.46 1.42
N GLN A 55 -4.82 9.42 1.83
CA GLN A 55 -4.49 10.84 1.99
C GLN A 55 -4.94 11.36 3.36
N PRO A 56 -4.24 10.99 4.45
CA PRO A 56 -4.72 11.26 5.82
C PRO A 56 -4.90 12.75 6.16
N ASN A 57 -4.28 13.66 5.40
CA ASN A 57 -4.33 15.10 5.60
C ASN A 57 -5.27 15.83 4.61
N SER A 58 -6.22 15.12 4.00
CA SER A 58 -7.15 15.64 2.99
C SER A 58 -8.60 15.34 3.39
N ASP A 59 -9.56 16.15 2.94
CA ASP A 59 -11.00 15.88 3.15
C ASP A 59 -11.43 14.55 2.52
N ARG A 60 -10.79 14.16 1.41
CA ARG A 60 -10.93 12.84 0.80
C ARG A 60 -9.79 11.95 1.28
N THR A 61 -9.95 11.39 2.47
CA THR A 61 -8.89 10.63 3.15
C THR A 61 -8.55 9.28 2.50
N MET A 62 -9.52 8.65 1.84
CA MET A 62 -9.33 7.39 1.14
C MET A 62 -10.19 7.33 -0.12
N PHE A 63 -9.61 6.90 -1.24
CA PHE A 63 -10.35 6.76 -2.49
C PHE A 63 -9.69 5.82 -3.49
N TRP A 64 -10.49 5.29 -4.39
CA TRP A 64 -10.02 4.47 -5.50
C TRP A 64 -9.53 5.34 -6.67
N LEU A 65 -8.42 4.95 -7.29
CA LEU A 65 -7.99 5.43 -8.59
C LEU A 65 -7.89 4.26 -9.55
N THR A 66 -8.69 4.29 -10.61
CA THR A 66 -8.63 3.32 -11.70
C THR A 66 -7.33 3.47 -12.50
N LEU A 67 -6.98 2.44 -13.28
CA LEU A 67 -5.83 2.52 -14.20
C LEU A 67 -6.00 3.64 -15.25
N GLU A 68 -7.23 3.91 -15.68
CA GLU A 68 -7.53 5.01 -16.60
C GLU A 68 -7.26 6.37 -15.96
N GLU A 69 -7.71 6.57 -14.70
CA GLU A 69 -7.45 7.79 -13.96
C GLU A 69 -5.96 7.97 -13.66
N LEU A 70 -5.24 6.90 -13.32
CA LEU A 70 -3.77 6.93 -13.15
C LEU A 70 -3.07 7.33 -14.44
N HIS A 71 -3.47 6.76 -15.57
CA HIS A 71 -2.94 7.14 -16.87
C HIS A 71 -3.24 8.61 -17.18
N SER A 72 -4.49 9.06 -16.98
CA SER A 72 -4.86 10.47 -17.16
C SER A 72 -4.05 11.41 -16.26
N ALA A 73 -3.80 11.02 -15.01
CA ALA A 73 -2.98 11.78 -14.07
C ALA A 73 -1.52 11.85 -14.53
N SER A 74 -0.96 10.77 -15.08
CA SER A 74 0.41 10.80 -15.63
C SER A 74 0.55 11.75 -16.81
N GLU A 75 -0.44 11.81 -17.70
CA GLU A 75 -0.39 12.67 -18.90
C GLU A 75 -0.61 14.15 -18.56
N LYS A 76 -1.33 14.44 -17.48
CA LYS A 76 -1.59 15.81 -17.00
C LYS A 76 -0.53 16.35 -16.04
N SER A 77 0.39 15.50 -15.59
CA SER A 77 1.47 15.88 -14.68
C SER A 77 2.74 16.20 -15.47
N GLU A 78 3.63 16.99 -14.87
CA GLU A 78 4.95 17.29 -15.44
C GLU A 78 6.06 16.85 -14.49
N GLY A 79 7.26 16.66 -15.03
CA GLY A 79 8.47 16.31 -14.27
C GLY A 79 8.35 14.97 -13.53
N GLU A 80 8.94 14.91 -12.34
CA GLU A 80 9.06 13.69 -11.52
C GLU A 80 7.70 13.09 -11.12
N LEU A 81 6.64 13.92 -11.04
CA LEU A 81 5.30 13.44 -10.69
C LEU A 81 4.67 12.60 -11.80
N ALA A 82 4.87 13.01 -13.06
CA ALA A 82 4.42 12.23 -14.21
C ALA A 82 5.10 10.86 -14.26
N GLU A 83 6.40 10.84 -14.00
CA GLU A 83 7.22 9.63 -13.98
C GLU A 83 6.83 8.70 -12.81
N THR A 84 6.48 9.29 -11.66
CA THR A 84 5.92 8.56 -10.53
C THR A 84 4.60 7.88 -10.89
N PHE A 85 3.65 8.61 -11.50
CA PHE A 85 2.37 8.01 -11.92
C PHE A 85 2.56 6.93 -12.99
N LYS A 86 3.49 7.10 -13.94
CA LYS A 86 3.82 6.07 -14.94
C LYS A 86 4.35 4.80 -14.28
N THR A 87 5.29 4.95 -13.34
CA THR A 87 5.84 3.82 -12.58
C THR A 87 4.75 3.07 -11.81
N ILE A 88 3.83 3.81 -11.17
CA ILE A 88 2.69 3.23 -10.46
C ILE A 88 1.78 2.49 -11.42
N LEU A 89 1.43 3.10 -12.56
CA LEU A 89 0.56 2.51 -13.56
C LEU A 89 1.13 1.19 -14.11
N GLU A 90 2.42 1.16 -14.44
CA GLU A 90 3.11 -0.03 -14.95
C GLU A 90 3.13 -1.19 -13.95
N SER A 91 3.16 -0.89 -12.66
CA SER A 91 3.04 -1.89 -11.59
C SER A 91 1.58 -2.31 -11.39
N ALA A 92 0.67 -1.35 -11.29
CA ALA A 92 -0.74 -1.60 -10.99
C ALA A 92 -1.44 -2.44 -12.07
N GLN A 93 -1.05 -2.28 -13.34
CA GLN A 93 -1.53 -3.10 -14.47
C GLN A 93 -1.21 -4.60 -14.33
N LYS A 94 -0.23 -4.97 -13.50
CA LYS A 94 0.22 -6.35 -13.32
C LYS A 94 -0.32 -6.99 -12.05
N ILE A 95 -1.13 -6.27 -11.27
CA ILE A 95 -1.71 -6.78 -10.02
C ILE A 95 -2.70 -7.88 -10.34
N ASP A 96 -2.52 -9.02 -9.67
CA ASP A 96 -3.59 -9.98 -9.43
C ASP A 96 -4.21 -9.64 -8.05
N PRO A 97 -5.47 -9.18 -7.99
CA PRO A 97 -6.10 -8.72 -6.75
C PRO A 97 -6.26 -9.83 -5.70
N MET A 98 -6.15 -11.11 -6.11
CA MET A 98 -6.24 -12.24 -5.20
C MET A 98 -4.93 -12.50 -4.44
N SER A 99 -3.80 -12.08 -4.99
CA SER A 99 -2.47 -12.30 -4.41
C SER A 99 -1.77 -11.02 -3.97
N SER A 100 -2.20 -9.85 -4.45
CA SER A 100 -1.56 -8.58 -4.15
C SER A 100 -2.55 -7.42 -4.18
N ALA A 101 -2.13 -6.26 -3.67
CA ALA A 101 -2.86 -5.00 -3.80
C ALA A 101 -1.93 -3.84 -4.03
N GLY A 102 -2.43 -2.77 -4.63
CA GLY A 102 -1.70 -1.52 -4.86
C GLY A 102 -2.23 -0.41 -3.97
N TYR A 103 -1.35 0.20 -3.18
CA TYR A 103 -1.68 1.33 -2.30
C TYR A 103 -0.79 2.52 -2.60
N ILE A 104 -1.39 3.71 -2.70
CA ILE A 104 -0.68 4.99 -2.71
C ILE A 104 -0.88 5.65 -1.35
N LEU A 105 0.20 5.97 -0.64
CA LEU A 105 0.16 6.87 0.50
C LEU A 105 0.65 8.25 0.06
N ASN A 106 -0.20 9.25 0.14
CA ASN A 106 0.15 10.63 -0.13
C ASN A 106 -0.04 11.46 1.15
N ASP A 107 1.07 11.78 1.82
CA ASP A 107 1.09 12.54 3.05
C ASP A 107 2.10 13.70 2.99
N HIS A 108 2.37 14.34 4.13
CA HIS A 108 3.34 15.44 4.23
C HIS A 108 4.78 15.06 3.81
N LYS A 109 5.10 13.76 3.71
CA LYS A 109 6.40 13.26 3.23
C LYS A 109 6.38 12.92 1.73
N GLY A 110 5.30 13.25 1.03
CA GLY A 110 5.12 13.02 -0.40
C GLY A 110 4.42 11.70 -0.73
N MET A 111 4.32 11.42 -2.03
CA MET A 111 3.65 10.25 -2.57
C MET A 111 4.55 9.02 -2.54
N ARG A 112 4.03 7.90 -2.03
CA ARG A 112 4.72 6.61 -1.98
C ARG A 112 3.78 5.50 -2.40
N TYR A 113 4.29 4.56 -3.17
CA TYR A 113 3.53 3.41 -3.64
C TYR A 113 3.99 2.12 -2.95
N PHE A 114 3.02 1.27 -2.59
CA PHE A 114 3.24 0.01 -1.92
C PHE A 114 2.44 -1.08 -2.63
N GLN A 115 3.09 -2.21 -2.87
CA GLN A 115 2.46 -3.40 -3.42
C GLN A 115 2.74 -4.60 -2.50
N PRO A 116 1.97 -4.80 -1.43
CA PRO A 116 2.08 -6.01 -0.63
C PRO A 116 1.71 -7.24 -1.47
N ASP A 117 2.51 -8.30 -1.36
CA ASP A 117 2.21 -9.64 -1.83
C ASP A 117 1.72 -10.47 -0.64
N TYR A 118 0.45 -10.85 -0.64
CA TYR A 118 -0.16 -11.58 0.46
C TYR A 118 0.47 -12.96 0.66
N ASN A 119 1.03 -13.55 -0.39
CA ASN A 119 1.69 -14.85 -0.30
C ASN A 119 3.05 -14.75 0.39
N GLN A 120 3.79 -13.67 0.17
CA GLN A 120 5.09 -13.44 0.83
C GLN A 120 4.97 -12.90 2.25
N VAL A 121 3.84 -12.27 2.59
CA VAL A 121 3.58 -11.81 3.96
C VAL A 121 3.16 -12.97 4.87
N ALA A 122 2.73 -14.11 4.32
CA ALA A 122 2.31 -15.28 5.09
C ALA A 122 3.46 -16.14 5.63
N GLU A 123 4.68 -16.02 5.08
CA GLU A 123 5.91 -16.69 5.56
C GLU A 123 6.62 -15.92 6.69
#